data_AF-A0A9D7ZWV4-F1
#
_entry.id   AF-A0A9D7ZWV4-F1
#
_cell.length_a   1.000
_cell.length_b   1.000
_cell.length_c   1.000
_cell.angle_alpha   90.00
_cell.angle_beta   90.00
_cell.angle_gamma   90.00
#
_symmetry.space_group_name_H-M   'P 1'
#
loop_
_entity.id
_entity.type
_entity.pdbx_description
1 polymer ?
#
loop_
_entity_poly.entity_id
_entity_poly.type
_entity_poly.pdbx_seq_one_letter_code
_entity_poly.pdbx_strand_id
1 'polypeptide(L)' 'MTYNFDPDKWYDNELFLIQAKLKSDKITQGEYDQNVATLDKKHEEMWKRLDGTYQIGPDN' A
#
# COMPACT_ATOMS: atom_id res chain seq x y z
N MET A 1 11.71 -0.33 -22.76
CA MET A 1 11.38 0.37 -21.51
C MET A 1 10.57 -0.60 -20.67
N THR A 2 11.21 -1.42 -19.84
CA THR A 2 10.50 -2.37 -18.98
C THR A 2 9.81 -1.56 -17.89
N TYR A 3 8.47 -1.55 -17.92
CA TYR A 3 7.68 -1.04 -16.81
C TYR A 3 7.81 -2.09 -15.69
N ASN A 4 8.88 -1.99 -14.90
CA ASN A 4 8.98 -2.69 -13.63
C ASN A 4 7.89 -2.11 -12.74
N PHE A 5 6.79 -2.83 -12.63
CA PHE A 5 5.77 -2.52 -11.66
C PHE A 5 6.34 -2.86 -10.28
N ASP A 6 6.93 -1.86 -9.63
CA ASP A 6 7.49 -1.95 -8.29
C ASP A 6 6.36 -1.62 -7.28
N PRO A 7 5.79 -2.61 -6.57
CA PRO A 7 4.72 -2.37 -5.58
C PRO A 7 5.18 -1.43 -4.47
N ASP A 8 6.47 -1.47 -4.16
CA ASP A 8 7.14 -0.59 -3.19
C ASP A 8 7.09 0.88 -3.62
N LYS A 9 7.37 1.18 -4.90
CA LYS A 9 7.26 2.55 -5.43
C LYS A 9 5.82 3.02 -5.50
N TRP A 10 4.88 2.13 -5.79
CA TRP A 10 3.46 2.46 -5.77
C TRP A 10 3.02 2.83 -4.34
N TYR A 11 3.45 2.04 -3.34
CA TYR A 11 3.15 2.31 -1.93
C TYR A 11 3.72 3.64 -1.47
N ASP A 12 4.99 3.92 -1.77
CA ASP A 12 5.64 5.19 -1.39
C ASP A 12 4.92 6.40 -2.02
N ASN A 13 4.53 6.30 -3.29
CA ASN A 13 3.80 7.36 -3.98
C ASN A 13 2.40 7.59 -3.40
N GLU A 14 1.65 6.52 -3.08
CA GLU A 14 0.33 6.64 -2.44
C GLU A 14 0.44 7.17 -1.00
N LEU A 15 1.41 6.71 -0.22
CA LEU A 15 1.70 7.20 1.12
C LEU A 15 2.03 8.69 1.09
N PHE A 16 2.82 9.13 0.11
CA PHE A 16 3.14 10.53 -0.12
C PHE A 16 1.89 11.37 -0.42
N LEU A 17 0.98 10.87 -1.26
CA LEU A 17 -0.29 11.54 -1.55
C LEU A 17 -1.18 11.65 -0.31
N ILE A 18 -1.28 10.59 0.50
CA ILE A 18 -2.05 10.60 1.76
C ILE A 18 -1.43 11.59 2.76
N GLN A 19 -0.10 11.59 2.89
CA GLN A 19 0.61 12.53 3.76
C GLN A 19 0.46 13.99 3.27
N ALA A 20 0.48 14.23 1.96
CA ALA A 20 0.25 15.55 1.39
C ALA A 20 -1.18 16.05 1.65
N LYS A 21 -2.17 15.17 1.65
CA LYS A 21 -3.56 15.49 2.04
C LYS A 21 -3.66 15.84 3.52
N LEU A 22 -2.97 15.11 4.40
CA LEU A 22 -2.90 15.42 5.83
C LEU A 22 -2.25 16.80 6.07
N LYS A 23 -1.12 17.08 5.40
CA LYS A 23 -0.46 18.39 5.47
C LYS A 23 -1.31 19.53 4.90
N SER A 24 -2.20 19.24 3.97
CA SER A 24 -3.15 20.21 3.41
C SER A 24 -4.42 20.36 4.25
N ASP A 25 -4.49 19.72 5.43
CA ASP A 25 -5.66 19.67 6.32
C ASP A 25 -6.93 19.14 5.62
N LYS A 26 -6.76 18.38 4.53
CA LYS A 26 -7.87 17.80 3.75
C LYS A 26 -8.44 16.53 4.36
N ILE A 27 -7.64 15.86 5.20
CA ILE A 27 -8.02 14.65 5.94
C ILE A 27 -7.55 14.81 7.38
N THR A 28 -8.25 14.18 8.31
CA THR A 28 -7.85 14.15 9.72
C THR A 28 -6.86 13.02 9.99
N GLN A 29 -6.19 13.04 11.15
CA GLN A 29 -5.29 11.97 11.58
C GLN A 29 -5.97 10.59 11.60
N GLY A 30 -7.25 10.51 11.96
CA GLY A 30 -8.02 9.26 11.94
C GLY A 30 -8.24 8.73 10.53
N GLU A 31 -8.55 9.62 9.58
CA GLU A 31 -8.65 9.23 8.17
C GLU A 31 -7.30 8.86 7.57
N TYR A 32 -6.22 9.54 7.96
CA TYR A 32 -4.86 9.16 7.57
C TYR A 32 -4.56 7.71 7.98
N ASP A 33 -4.81 7.35 9.24
CA ASP A 33 -4.58 6.00 9.77
C ASP A 33 -5.40 4.94 9.01
N GLN A 34 -6.69 5.20 8.76
CA GLN A 34 -7.53 4.29 7.97
C GLN A 34 -7.07 4.14 6.52
N ASN A 35 -6.61 5.24 5.89
CA ASN A 35 -6.08 5.20 4.54
C ASN A 35 -4.76 4.42 4.47
N VAL A 36 -3.86 4.62 5.45
CA VAL A 36 -2.60 3.86 5.55
C VAL A 36 -2.87 2.38 5.80
N ALA A 37 -3.76 2.03 6.72
CA ALA A 37 -4.14 0.63 6.98
C ALA A 37 -4.76 -0.05 5.75
N THR A 38 -5.51 0.70 4.94
CA THR A 38 -6.05 0.20 3.67
C THR A 38 -4.96 0.05 2.62
N LEU A 39 -4.01 0.99 2.57
CA LEU A 39 -2.90 0.97 1.65
C LEU A 39 -1.97 -0.22 1.92
N ASP A 40 -1.70 -0.50 3.19
CA ASP A 40 -0.90 -1.65 3.64
C ASP A 40 -1.48 -2.98 3.16
N LYS A 41 -2.80 -3.19 3.39
CA LYS A 41 -3.51 -4.37 2.86
C LYS A 41 -3.40 -4.50 1.34
N LYS A 42 -3.54 -3.39 0.60
CA LYS A 42 -3.42 -3.40 -0.87
C LYS A 42 -2.00 -3.71 -1.31
N HIS A 43 -0.99 -3.21 -0.59
CA HIS A 43 0.41 -3.51 -0.87
C HIS A 43 0.70 -4.99 -0.66
N GLU A 44 0.24 -5.57 0.45
CA GLU A 44 0.31 -7.02 0.69
C GLU A 44 -0.39 -7.81 -0.42
N GLU A 45 -1.59 -7.41 -0.86
CA GLU A 45 -2.30 -8.07 -1.96
C GLU A 45 -1.56 -7.97 -3.30
N MET A 46 -0.91 -6.83 -3.58
CA MET A 46 -0.08 -6.68 -4.77
C MET A 46 1.17 -7.56 -4.71
N TRP A 47 1.82 -7.65 -3.55
CA TRP A 47 2.91 -8.58 -3.30
C TRP A 47 2.46 -10.03 -3.50
N LYS A 48 1.30 -10.42 -2.96
CA LYS A 48 0.72 -11.76 -3.17
C LYS A 48 0.46 -12.08 -4.63
N ARG A 49 0.05 -11.10 -5.44
CA ARG A 49 -0.19 -11.28 -6.88
C ARG A 49 1.12 -11.35 -7.70
N LEU A 50 2.11 -10.55 -7.34
CA LEU A 50 3.42 -10.51 -8.00
C LEU A 50 4.25 -11.75 -7.71
N ASP A 51 4.21 -12.22 -6.47
CA ASP A 51 4.91 -13.44 -6.07
C ASP A 51 4.31 -14.69 -6.74
N GLY A 52 3.04 -14.65 -7.19
CA GLY A 52 2.37 -15.75 -7.89
C GLY A 52 2.22 -17.04 -7.07
N THR A 53 2.75 -17.08 -5.84
CA THR A 53 3.06 -18.30 -5.09
C THR A 53 2.71 -18.20 -3.61
N TYR A 54 1.69 -17.42 -3.24
CA TYR A 54 1.20 -17.40 -1.85
C TYR A 54 0.44 -18.70 -1.52
N GLN A 55 1.16 -19.83 -1.49
CA GLN A 55 0.91 -20.89 -0.54
C GLN A 55 1.26 -20.32 0.84
N ILE A 56 0.30 -19.64 1.48
CA ILE A 56 0.18 -19.82 2.92
C ILE A 56 -0.20 -21.28 3.10
N GLY A 57 0.81 -22.12 3.29
CA GLY A 57 0.60 -23.30 4.09
C GLY A 57 0.08 -22.80 5.44
N PRO A 58 -1.09 -23.28 5.92
CA PRO A 58 -1.40 -23.13 7.32
C PRO A 58 -0.35 -23.96 8.07
N ASP A 59 0.66 -23.31 8.65
CA ASP A 59 1.37 -23.90 9.77
C ASP A 59 0.49 -23.67 11.01
N ASN A 60 -0.57 -24.49 11.11
CA ASN A 60 -1.07 -25.11 12.34
C ASN A 60 -2.18 -26.14 12.04
#